data_AF-A0A9W9MP45-F1
#
_entry.id   AF-A0A9W9MP45-F1
#
_cell.length_a   1.000
_cell.length_b   1.000
_cell.length_c   1.000
_cell.angle_alpha   90.00
_cell.angle_beta   90.00
_cell.angle_gamma   90.00
#
_symmetry.space_group_name_H-M   'P 1'
#
loop_
_entity.id
_entity.type
_entity.pdbx_description
1 polymer ?
#
loop_
_entity_poly.entity_id
_entity_poly.type
_entity_poly.pdbx_seq_one_letter_code
_entity_poly.pdbx_strand_id
1 'polypeptide(L)'
;MFEGKFIEGQQQTTILEEMEGVVSAQSFEAFLQWLYLRKIRFDLSEPEHQISATIELARFADMCNVTAIESEVARYLKNVLINHPNPERINIGITINTYRLTSQHIISATFLPEGHAIRRILAAATVRGYLLCENHRFAQETREYPSFGVDLLHEVGLTLKGMNIAGYGATWEDPLNGDKSEVQEFRSF
;
A
#
# COMPACT_ATOMS: atom_id res chain seq x y z
N MET A 1 -23.51 -17.04 -8.79
CA MET A 1 -24.29 -16.05 -9.59
C MET A 1 -24.85 -16.69 -10.86
N PHE A 2 -24.01 -17.21 -11.77
CA PHE A 2 -24.46 -17.71 -13.09
C PHE A 2 -24.93 -19.18 -13.16
N GLU A 3 -25.23 -19.83 -12.02
CA GLU A 3 -25.68 -21.24 -11.97
C GLU A 3 -27.19 -21.41 -12.28
N GLY A 4 -27.88 -20.39 -12.82
CA GLY A 4 -29.30 -20.45 -13.18
C GLY A 4 -30.29 -20.29 -12.01
N LYS A 5 -29.81 -20.20 -10.76
CA LYS A 5 -30.63 -19.99 -9.55
C LYS A 5 -31.18 -18.55 -9.41
N PHE A 6 -30.67 -17.62 -10.22
CA PHE A 6 -31.02 -16.20 -10.21
C PHE A 6 -31.26 -15.70 -11.64
N ILE A 7 -31.89 -14.53 -11.80
CA ILE A 7 -32.21 -13.94 -13.11
C ILE A 7 -30.94 -13.69 -13.94
N GLU A 8 -29.82 -13.37 -13.27
CA GLU A 8 -28.51 -13.19 -13.86
C GLU A 8 -28.01 -14.48 -14.52
N GLY A 9 -28.29 -15.63 -13.92
CA GLY A 9 -27.96 -16.94 -14.49
C GLY A 9 -28.85 -17.32 -15.67
N GLN A 10 -30.08 -16.81 -15.74
CA GLN A 10 -30.97 -17.05 -16.88
C GLN A 10 -30.61 -16.16 -18.06
N GLN A 11 -30.29 -14.90 -17.79
CA GLN A 11 -29.94 -13.90 -18.80
C GLN A 11 -28.46 -13.95 -19.22
N GLN A 12 -27.62 -14.64 -18.44
CA GLN A 12 -26.15 -14.63 -18.59
C GLN A 12 -25.58 -13.20 -18.54
N THR A 13 -26.24 -12.33 -17.77
CA THR A 13 -25.89 -10.93 -17.59
C THR A 13 -25.96 -10.56 -16.13
N THR A 14 -25.10 -9.65 -15.68
CA THR A 14 -25.14 -9.08 -14.35
C THR A 14 -24.82 -7.59 -14.44
N ILE A 15 -25.33 -6.81 -13.48
CA ILE A 15 -25.01 -5.39 -13.35
C ILE A 15 -24.12 -5.26 -12.14
N LEU A 16 -22.91 -4.77 -12.37
CA LEU A 16 -21.98 -4.42 -11.32
C LEU A 16 -22.11 -2.92 -11.08
N GLU A 17 -22.75 -2.55 -9.97
CA GLU A 17 -22.98 -1.15 -9.63
C GLU A 17 -21.65 -0.47 -9.25
N GLU A 18 -21.46 0.76 -9.73
CA GLU A 18 -20.31 1.57 -9.34
C GLU A 18 -20.35 1.83 -7.84
N MET A 19 -19.20 1.64 -7.21
CA MET A 19 -19.03 1.83 -5.77
C MET A 19 -17.72 2.57 -5.56
N GLU A 20 -17.81 3.77 -5.00
CA GLU A 20 -16.67 4.69 -4.89
C GLU A 20 -15.47 4.02 -4.19
N GLY A 21 -14.34 3.98 -4.89
CA GLY A 21 -13.10 3.39 -4.40
C GLY A 21 -13.13 1.86 -4.24
N VAL A 22 -14.11 1.17 -4.82
CA VAL A 22 -14.20 -0.31 -4.86
C VAL A 22 -14.45 -0.81 -6.27
N VAL A 23 -15.43 -0.25 -6.98
CA VAL A 23 -15.85 -0.69 -8.32
C VAL A 23 -15.76 0.48 -9.28
N SER A 24 -14.90 0.35 -10.28
CA SER A 24 -14.89 1.20 -11.48
C SER A 24 -14.57 0.36 -12.71
N ALA A 25 -14.73 0.95 -13.89
CA ALA A 25 -14.29 0.34 -15.15
C ALA A 25 -12.79 -0.04 -15.10
N GLN A 26 -11.97 0.78 -14.43
CA GLN A 26 -10.53 0.57 -14.34
C GLN A 26 -10.15 -0.62 -13.46
N SER A 27 -10.71 -0.73 -12.25
CA SER A 27 -10.45 -1.88 -11.37
C SER A 27 -11.00 -3.17 -11.97
N PHE A 28 -12.17 -3.11 -12.61
CA PHE A 28 -12.73 -4.26 -13.30
C PHE A 28 -11.87 -4.71 -14.50
N GLU A 29 -11.41 -3.78 -15.33
CA GLU A 29 -10.51 -4.10 -16.44
C GLU A 29 -9.21 -4.75 -15.94
N ALA A 30 -8.58 -4.17 -14.92
CA ALA A 30 -7.35 -4.72 -14.33
C ALA A 30 -7.58 -6.11 -13.71
N PHE A 31 -8.75 -6.34 -13.11
CA PHE A 31 -9.16 -7.64 -12.62
C PHE A 31 -9.29 -8.66 -13.76
N LEU A 32 -9.93 -8.30 -14.87
CA LEU A 32 -10.03 -9.16 -16.06
C LEU A 32 -8.64 -9.47 -16.65
N GLN A 33 -7.77 -8.47 -16.75
CA GLN A 33 -6.38 -8.68 -17.21
C GLN A 33 -5.65 -9.69 -16.31
N TRP A 34 -5.79 -9.58 -14.99
CA TRP A 34 -5.19 -10.57 -14.09
C TRP A 34 -5.85 -11.95 -14.23
N LEU A 35 -7.18 -12.02 -14.34
CA LEU A 35 -7.91 -13.28 -14.44
C LEU A 35 -7.47 -14.09 -15.67
N TYR A 36 -7.31 -13.43 -16.81
CA TYR A 36 -6.96 -14.07 -18.08
C TYR A 36 -5.45 -14.17 -18.34
N LEU A 37 -4.66 -13.17 -17.93
CA LEU A 37 -3.25 -13.05 -18.30
C LEU A 37 -2.29 -13.15 -17.12
N ARG A 38 -2.81 -13.21 -15.88
CA ARG A 38 -2.03 -13.14 -14.63
C ARG A 38 -1.13 -11.91 -14.55
N LYS A 39 -1.57 -10.81 -15.16
CA LYS A 39 -0.85 -9.54 -15.21
C LYS A 39 -1.81 -8.40 -14.88
N ILE A 40 -1.33 -7.45 -14.09
CA ILE A 40 -2.02 -6.20 -13.78
C ILE A 40 -1.31 -5.10 -14.56
N ARG A 41 -2.08 -4.28 -15.27
CA ARG A 41 -1.60 -3.07 -15.93
C ARG A 41 -2.65 -1.98 -15.76
N PHE A 42 -2.18 -0.78 -15.42
CA PHE A 42 -2.98 0.43 -15.47
C PHE A 42 -2.41 1.31 -16.57
N ASP A 43 -3.26 1.81 -17.45
CA ASP A 43 -2.88 2.80 -18.46
C ASP A 43 -2.90 4.21 -17.85
N LEU A 44 -2.07 4.40 -16.83
CA LEU A 44 -1.96 5.65 -16.06
C LEU A 44 -0.51 6.09 -16.01
N SER A 45 -0.24 7.35 -16.33
CA SER A 45 1.10 7.94 -16.25
C SER A 45 1.48 8.38 -14.83
N GLU A 46 0.51 8.74 -14.00
CA GLU A 46 0.74 9.34 -12.68
C GLU A 46 0.80 8.26 -11.57
N PRO A 47 1.89 8.20 -10.79
CA PRO A 47 2.05 7.21 -9.71
C PRO A 47 0.93 7.27 -8.67
N GLU A 48 0.46 8.46 -8.33
CA GLU A 48 -0.63 8.71 -7.39
C GLU A 48 -1.92 8.00 -7.83
N HIS A 49 -2.25 8.11 -9.12
CA HIS A 49 -3.41 7.43 -9.71
C HIS A 49 -3.19 5.91 -9.80
N GLN A 50 -1.96 5.46 -10.09
CA GLN A 50 -1.65 4.03 -10.08
C GLN A 50 -1.83 3.43 -8.68
N ILE A 51 -1.42 4.14 -7.62
CA ILE A 51 -1.61 3.72 -6.23
C ILE A 51 -3.11 3.62 -5.92
N SER A 52 -3.90 4.64 -6.27
CA SER A 52 -5.35 4.64 -6.08
C SER A 52 -6.02 3.44 -6.78
N ALA A 53 -5.71 3.23 -8.07
CA ALA A 53 -6.25 2.12 -8.85
C ALA A 53 -5.83 0.74 -8.29
N THR A 54 -4.63 0.65 -7.71
CA THR A 54 -4.14 -0.58 -7.08
C THR A 54 -4.91 -0.89 -5.79
N ILE A 55 -5.17 0.12 -4.95
CA ILE A 55 -5.99 -0.04 -3.73
C ILE A 55 -7.43 -0.38 -4.10
N GLU A 56 -7.98 0.26 -5.12
CA GLU A 56 -9.31 -0.04 -5.62
C GLU A 56 -9.43 -1.48 -6.13
N LEU A 57 -8.46 -1.95 -6.94
CA LEU A 57 -8.41 -3.34 -7.40
C LEU A 57 -8.34 -4.33 -6.24
N ALA A 58 -7.60 -4.02 -5.17
CA ALA A 58 -7.58 -4.86 -3.98
C ALA A 58 -8.96 -4.93 -3.31
N ARG A 59 -9.62 -3.78 -3.13
CA ARG A 59 -10.97 -3.71 -2.54
C ARG A 59 -12.00 -4.44 -3.40
N PHE A 60 -11.88 -4.32 -4.73
CA PHE A 60 -12.69 -5.07 -5.68
C PHE A 60 -12.52 -6.58 -5.51
N ALA A 61 -11.26 -7.03 -5.46
CA ALA A 61 -10.94 -8.45 -5.30
C ALA A 61 -11.48 -9.01 -3.98
N ASP A 62 -11.36 -8.26 -2.88
CA ASP A 62 -11.92 -8.63 -1.58
C ASP A 62 -13.45 -8.72 -1.61
N MET A 63 -14.12 -7.75 -2.25
CA MET A 63 -15.58 -7.80 -2.46
C MET A 63 -15.99 -9.07 -3.22
N CYS A 64 -15.19 -9.49 -4.20
CA CYS A 64 -15.39 -10.72 -4.96
C CYS A 64 -14.89 -12.00 -4.24
N ASN A 65 -14.28 -11.89 -3.05
CA ASN A 65 -13.61 -12.98 -2.32
C ASN A 65 -12.51 -13.68 -3.14
N VAL A 66 -11.73 -12.93 -3.92
CA VAL A 66 -10.64 -13.43 -4.76
C VAL A 66 -9.30 -13.08 -4.11
N THR A 67 -8.81 -13.96 -3.23
CA THR A 67 -7.54 -13.73 -2.50
C THR A 67 -6.28 -13.99 -3.34
N ALA A 68 -6.39 -14.80 -4.40
CA ALA A 68 -5.24 -15.22 -5.19
C ALA A 68 -4.53 -14.07 -5.95
N ILE A 69 -5.16 -12.89 -6.08
CA ILE A 69 -4.59 -11.71 -6.75
C ILE A 69 -3.77 -10.82 -5.80
N GLU A 70 -3.91 -11.02 -4.48
CA GLU A 70 -3.37 -10.13 -3.46
C GLU A 70 -1.86 -9.95 -3.59
N SER A 71 -1.13 -11.03 -3.86
CA SER A 71 0.33 -11.01 -4.02
C SER A 71 0.78 -10.18 -5.22
N GLU A 72 0.07 -10.26 -6.36
CA GLU A 72 0.36 -9.46 -7.54
C GLU A 72 0.04 -7.99 -7.35
N VAL A 73 -1.08 -7.68 -6.68
CA VAL A 73 -1.51 -6.31 -6.35
C VAL A 73 -0.52 -5.67 -5.39
N ALA A 74 -0.13 -6.39 -4.35
CA ALA A 74 0.90 -5.97 -3.41
C ALA A 74 2.24 -5.71 -4.13
N ARG A 75 2.71 -6.65 -4.95
CA ARG A 75 3.94 -6.48 -5.72
C ARG A 75 3.87 -5.27 -6.67
N TYR A 76 2.73 -5.04 -7.31
CA TYR A 76 2.54 -3.87 -8.17
C TYR A 76 2.67 -2.58 -7.36
N LEU A 77 1.94 -2.44 -6.25
CA LEU A 77 2.01 -1.25 -5.38
C LEU A 77 3.44 -0.98 -4.91
N LYS A 78 4.11 -2.02 -4.41
CA LYS A 78 5.51 -1.94 -3.94
C LYS A 78 6.42 -1.36 -5.03
N ASN A 79 6.29 -1.85 -6.26
CA ASN A 79 7.08 -1.37 -7.39
C ASN A 79 6.78 0.09 -7.74
N VAL A 80 5.52 0.52 -7.67
CA VAL A 80 5.16 1.93 -7.92
C VAL A 80 5.83 2.84 -6.90
N LEU A 81 5.83 2.47 -5.62
CA LEU A 81 6.44 3.26 -4.55
C LEU A 81 7.97 3.35 -4.68
N ILE A 82 8.63 2.22 -4.98
CA ILE A 82 10.10 2.18 -5.11
C ILE A 82 10.59 2.96 -6.32
N ASN A 83 9.87 2.91 -7.45
CA ASN A 83 10.31 3.54 -8.71
C ASN A 83 10.08 5.05 -8.77
N HIS A 84 9.35 5.64 -7.81
CA HIS A 84 9.04 7.06 -7.80
C HIS A 84 9.46 7.72 -6.48
N PRO A 85 10.75 7.66 -6.10
CA PRO A 85 11.22 8.28 -4.88
C PRO A 85 11.14 9.81 -4.97
N ASN A 86 11.20 10.48 -3.82
CA ASN A 86 11.29 11.95 -3.78
C ASN A 86 12.49 12.43 -4.65
N PRO A 87 12.26 13.33 -5.64
CA PRO A 87 13.33 13.89 -6.47
C PRO A 87 14.34 14.73 -5.67
N GLU A 88 13.91 15.33 -4.56
CA GLU A 88 14.74 16.17 -3.70
C GLU A 88 15.33 15.34 -2.56
N ARG A 89 16.55 14.84 -2.75
CA ARG A 89 17.33 14.10 -1.71
C ARG A 89 17.77 14.96 -0.52
N ILE A 90 17.31 16.22 -0.45
CA ILE A 90 17.90 17.29 0.38
C ILE A 90 17.39 17.22 1.83
N ASN A 91 16.23 16.60 2.07
CA ASN A 91 15.72 16.31 3.40
C ASN A 91 15.88 14.82 3.70
N ILE A 92 16.89 14.51 4.50
CA ILE A 92 17.30 13.18 4.98
C ILE A 92 16.07 12.28 5.22
N GLY A 93 15.80 11.33 4.31
CA GLY A 93 14.85 10.23 4.56
C GLY A 93 13.37 10.58 4.74
N ILE A 94 12.97 11.86 4.83
CA ILE A 94 11.67 12.27 5.38
C ILE A 94 10.49 11.77 4.55
N THR A 95 10.66 11.62 3.23
CA THR A 95 9.58 11.26 2.30
C THR A 95 10.00 10.36 1.15
N ILE A 96 11.15 9.67 1.25
CA ILE A 96 11.71 8.91 0.11
C ILE A 96 10.68 7.92 -0.45
N ASN A 97 10.02 7.14 0.41
CA ASN A 97 9.05 6.11 0.02
C ASN A 97 7.60 6.63 0.00
N THR A 98 7.36 7.83 0.54
CA THR A 98 6.01 8.37 0.78
C THR A 98 5.70 9.63 -0.04
N TYR A 99 6.58 10.01 -0.96
CA TYR A 99 6.45 11.22 -1.78
C TYR A 99 5.14 11.23 -2.56
N ARG A 100 4.84 10.11 -3.23
CA ARG A 100 3.64 9.88 -4.05
C ARG A 100 2.41 9.42 -3.27
N LEU A 101 2.54 9.22 -1.96
CA LEU A 101 1.41 8.86 -1.11
C LEU A 101 0.63 10.11 -0.72
N THR A 102 -0.68 9.95 -0.68
CA THR A 102 -1.65 10.94 -0.19
C THR A 102 -2.39 10.40 1.02
N SER A 103 -3.01 11.28 1.81
CA SER A 103 -3.90 10.90 2.91
C SER A 103 -4.98 9.95 2.45
N GLN A 104 -5.54 10.17 1.26
CA GLN A 104 -6.60 9.33 0.70
C GLN A 104 -6.14 7.90 0.44
N HIS A 105 -4.87 7.68 0.07
CA HIS A 105 -4.32 6.33 -0.09
C HIS A 105 -4.28 5.59 1.25
N ILE A 106 -3.83 6.26 2.31
CA ILE A 106 -3.80 5.69 3.66
C ILE A 106 -5.22 5.35 4.13
N ILE A 107 -6.14 6.31 4.01
CA ILE A 107 -7.54 6.16 4.43
C ILE A 107 -8.23 5.05 3.63
N SER A 108 -8.08 5.03 2.30
CA SER A 108 -8.72 4.03 1.44
C SER A 108 -8.26 2.61 1.76
N ALA A 109 -6.99 2.42 2.15
CA ALA A 109 -6.47 1.12 2.53
C ALA A 109 -7.03 0.61 3.86
N THR A 110 -7.54 1.49 4.75
CA THR A 110 -8.14 1.07 6.02
C THR A 110 -9.44 0.28 5.85
N PHE A 111 -10.08 0.38 4.67
CA PHE A 111 -11.26 -0.41 4.31
C PHE A 111 -10.92 -1.84 3.86
N LEU A 112 -9.63 -2.19 3.74
CA LEU A 112 -9.19 -3.55 3.49
C LEU A 112 -9.12 -4.35 4.81
N PRO A 113 -9.29 -5.68 4.77
CA PRO A 113 -9.18 -6.54 5.95
C PRO A 113 -7.86 -6.35 6.71
N GLU A 114 -7.89 -6.63 8.01
CA GLU A 114 -6.67 -6.60 8.84
C GLU A 114 -5.63 -7.59 8.32
N GLY A 115 -4.37 -7.15 8.26
CA GLY A 115 -3.26 -7.94 7.73
C GLY A 115 -3.15 -7.97 6.21
N HIS A 116 -4.09 -7.35 5.47
CA HIS A 116 -4.05 -7.32 4.00
C HIS A 116 -2.73 -6.72 3.47
N ALA A 117 -2.10 -7.35 2.49
CA ALA A 117 -0.75 -7.03 2.03
C ALA A 117 -0.56 -5.58 1.56
N ILE A 118 -1.60 -4.97 0.98
CA ILE A 118 -1.59 -3.54 0.62
C ILE A 118 -1.42 -2.63 1.84
N ARG A 119 -2.13 -2.92 2.94
CA ARG A 119 -1.98 -2.16 4.20
C ARG A 119 -0.55 -2.28 4.73
N ARG A 120 0.01 -3.50 4.66
CA ARG A 120 1.39 -3.79 5.07
C ARG A 120 2.42 -3.00 4.27
N ILE A 121 2.28 -2.93 2.94
CA ILE A 121 3.19 -2.18 2.08
C ILE A 121 3.12 -0.68 2.37
N LEU A 122 1.91 -0.13 2.54
CA LEU A 122 1.75 1.29 2.87
C LEU A 122 2.37 1.60 4.24
N ALA A 123 2.12 0.76 5.24
CA ALA A 123 2.75 0.88 6.55
C ALA A 123 4.29 0.83 6.45
N ALA A 124 4.84 -0.19 5.77
CA ALA A 124 6.27 -0.35 5.52
C ALA A 124 6.90 0.89 4.85
N ALA A 125 6.22 1.46 3.85
CA ALA A 125 6.69 2.68 3.18
C ALA A 125 6.83 3.87 4.13
N THR A 126 6.03 3.93 5.21
CA THR A 126 6.08 5.02 6.19
C THR A 126 7.07 4.82 7.33
N VAL A 127 7.52 3.58 7.60
CA VAL A 127 8.42 3.26 8.73
C VAL A 127 9.64 4.16 8.76
N ARG A 128 10.31 4.34 7.61
CA ARG A 128 11.51 5.18 7.54
C ARG A 128 11.25 6.62 7.97
N GLY A 129 10.14 7.19 7.52
CA GLY A 129 9.75 8.54 7.89
C GLY A 129 9.48 8.67 9.39
N TYR A 130 8.86 7.66 10.01
CA TYR A 130 8.62 7.62 11.45
C TYR A 130 9.87 7.40 12.30
N LEU A 131 10.84 6.62 11.82
CA LEU A 131 12.08 6.39 12.57
C LEU A 131 13.04 7.59 12.49
N LEU A 132 12.97 8.39 11.43
CA LEU A 132 13.91 9.49 11.19
C LEU A 132 13.35 10.87 11.49
N CYS A 133 12.03 11.03 11.63
CA CYS A 133 11.39 12.33 11.78
C CYS A 133 10.47 12.36 12.99
N GLU A 134 10.57 13.40 13.81
CA GLU A 134 9.65 13.60 14.94
C GLU A 134 8.20 13.82 14.46
N ASN A 135 8.03 14.50 13.32
CA ASN A 135 6.73 14.79 12.73
C ASN A 135 6.64 14.26 11.30
N HIS A 136 6.27 13.00 11.16
CA HIS A 136 6.00 12.41 9.85
C HIS A 136 4.72 12.99 9.21
N ARG A 137 4.70 13.11 7.88
CA ARG A 137 3.57 13.72 7.15
C ARG A 137 2.22 13.03 7.37
N PHE A 138 2.23 11.75 7.74
CA PHE A 138 1.03 10.96 8.02
C PHE A 138 0.74 10.78 9.52
N ALA A 139 1.31 11.64 10.36
CA ALA A 139 1.11 11.60 11.82
C ALA A 139 -0.36 11.82 12.20
N GLN A 140 -1.10 12.64 11.44
CA GLN A 140 -2.51 12.88 11.69
C GLN A 140 -3.35 11.63 11.35
N GLU A 141 -3.15 11.05 10.18
CA GLU A 141 -3.85 9.85 9.71
C GLU A 141 -3.60 8.66 10.63
N THR A 142 -2.39 8.55 11.18
CA THR A 142 -2.05 7.50 12.15
C THR A 142 -2.82 7.65 13.47
N ARG A 143 -3.18 8.88 13.87
CA ARG A 143 -3.99 9.15 15.06
C ARG A 143 -5.49 8.98 14.77
N GLU A 144 -5.94 9.44 13.61
CA GLU A 144 -7.37 9.44 13.24
C GLU A 144 -7.85 8.08 12.74
N TYR A 145 -6.95 7.25 12.20
CA TYR A 145 -7.26 5.92 11.68
C TYR A 145 -6.40 4.85 12.40
N PRO A 146 -6.83 4.39 13.60
CA PRO A 146 -6.04 3.48 14.43
C PRO A 146 -5.67 2.16 13.76
N SER A 147 -6.47 1.67 12.81
CA SER A 147 -6.15 0.47 12.03
C SER A 147 -4.84 0.62 11.24
N PHE A 148 -4.60 1.79 10.66
CA PHE A 148 -3.31 2.11 10.04
C PHE A 148 -2.19 2.21 11.07
N GLY A 149 -2.47 2.78 12.24
CA GLY A 149 -1.51 2.82 13.35
C GLY A 149 -1.08 1.43 13.82
N VAL A 150 -2.00 0.46 13.86
CA VAL A 150 -1.67 -0.95 14.17
C VAL A 150 -0.75 -1.55 13.11
N ASP A 151 -1.04 -1.32 11.82
CA ASP A 151 -0.18 -1.81 10.73
C ASP A 151 1.23 -1.19 10.80
N LEU A 152 1.31 0.12 11.05
CA LEU A 152 2.56 0.84 11.24
C LEU A 152 3.37 0.28 12.41
N LEU A 153 2.76 0.15 13.59
CA LEU A 153 3.45 -0.37 14.78
C LEU A 153 3.96 -1.78 14.56
N HIS A 154 3.21 -2.61 13.83
CA HIS A 154 3.68 -3.92 13.46
C HIS A 154 4.93 -3.83 12.58
N GLU A 155 4.91 -3.06 11.50
CA GLU A 155 6.06 -2.94 10.58
C GLU A 155 7.29 -2.30 11.24
N VAL A 156 7.09 -1.30 12.11
CA VAL A 156 8.15 -0.75 12.97
C VAL A 156 8.71 -1.85 13.87
N GLY A 157 7.86 -2.65 14.51
CA GLY A 157 8.27 -3.76 15.36
C GLY A 157 9.09 -4.82 14.62
N LEU A 158 8.73 -5.17 13.38
CA LEU A 158 9.52 -6.06 12.54
C LEU A 158 10.88 -5.45 12.18
N THR A 159 10.89 -4.18 11.80
CA THR A 159 12.11 -3.44 11.44
C THR A 159 13.09 -3.38 12.60
N LEU A 160 12.60 -3.05 13.80
CA LEU A 160 13.43 -2.97 15.01
C LEU A 160 13.94 -4.35 15.48
N LYS A 161 13.17 -5.43 15.26
CA LYS A 161 13.66 -6.80 15.52
C LYS A 161 14.81 -7.22 14.60
N GLY A 162 14.82 -6.70 13.37
CA GLY A 162 15.91 -6.91 12.40
C GLY A 162 17.12 -5.99 12.60
N MET A 163 17.07 -5.11 13.60
CA MET A 163 18.13 -4.13 13.85
C MET A 163 19.43 -4.81 14.30
N ASN A 164 20.54 -4.39 13.70
CA ASN A 164 21.87 -4.83 14.09
C ASN A 164 22.59 -3.71 14.85
N ILE A 165 22.94 -4.00 16.10
CA ILE A 165 23.70 -3.10 16.98
C ILE A 165 25.16 -3.55 16.95
N ALA A 166 26.04 -2.68 16.46
CA ALA A 166 27.47 -2.95 16.38
C ALA A 166 28.28 -1.73 16.83
N GLY A 167 29.08 -1.90 17.89
CA GLY A 167 29.89 -0.81 18.46
C GLY A 167 29.02 0.32 19.01
N TYR A 168 29.20 1.53 18.49
CA TYR A 168 28.45 2.74 18.88
C TYR A 168 27.28 3.06 17.94
N GLY A 169 26.98 2.20 16.97
CA GLY A 169 25.95 2.43 15.96
C GLY A 169 24.89 1.35 15.94
N ALA A 170 23.72 1.69 15.39
CA ALA A 170 22.68 0.74 15.08
C ALA A 170 22.26 0.90 13.62
N THR A 171 22.11 -0.23 12.91
CA THR A 171 21.70 -0.29 11.52
C THR A 171 20.41 -1.08 11.39
N TRP A 172 19.57 -0.71 10.44
CA TRP A 172 18.30 -1.38 10.16
C TRP A 172 18.04 -1.40 8.65
N GLU A 173 17.20 -2.33 8.20
CA GLU A 173 16.81 -2.46 6.80
C GLU A 173 15.43 -1.84 6.58
N ASP A 174 15.30 -0.99 5.56
CA ASP A 174 14.02 -0.41 5.18
C ASP A 174 13.04 -1.52 4.77
N PRO A 175 11.88 -1.66 5.44
CA PRO A 175 10.97 -2.78 5.20
C PRO A 175 10.34 -2.73 3.81
N LEU A 176 10.35 -1.58 3.14
CA LEU A 176 9.88 -1.47 1.77
C LEU A 176 10.93 -2.00 0.79
N ASN A 177 12.15 -1.46 0.78
CA ASN A 177 13.11 -1.74 -0.30
C ASN A 177 14.36 -2.55 0.13
N GLY A 178 14.57 -2.77 1.43
CA GLY A 178 15.72 -3.48 1.99
C GLY A 178 16.98 -2.61 2.12
N ASP A 179 16.90 -1.31 1.83
CA ASP A 179 18.04 -0.41 1.95
C ASP A 179 18.47 -0.28 3.41
N LYS A 180 19.78 -0.42 3.67
CA LYS A 180 20.33 -0.24 5.01
C LYS A 180 20.38 1.23 5.37
N SER A 181 19.92 1.55 6.56
CA SER A 181 19.98 2.88 7.17
C SER A 181 20.65 2.81 8.54
N GLU A 182 21.45 3.82 8.86
CA GLU A 182 22.04 4.00 10.18
C GLU A 182 21.11 4.85 11.04
N VAL A 183 21.04 4.54 12.34
CA VAL A 183 20.45 5.45 13.31
C VAL A 183 21.46 6.58 13.53
N GLN A 184 21.20 7.73 12.93
CA GLN A 184 21.92 8.94 13.28
C GLN A 184 21.44 9.39 14.66
N GLU A 185 22.36 9.71 15.58
CA GLU A 185 22.02 10.29 16.88
C GLU A 185 20.99 11.39 16.68
N PHE A 186 19.83 11.23 17.34
CA PHE A 186 18.83 12.29 17.42
C PHE A 186 19.52 13.52 18.01
N ARG A 187 19.92 14.45 17.16
CA ARG A 187 20.38 15.77 17.60
C ARG A 187 19.16 16.47 18.17
N SER A 188 19.01 16.34 19.49
CA SER A 188 18.16 17.21 20.28
C SER A 188 18.71 18.63 20.08
N PHE A 189 17.95 19.49 19.40
CA PHE A 189 18.22 20.92 19.38
C PHE A 189 17.49 21.59 20.54
#